data_AF-A0A1Q7BRR5-F1
#
_entry.id   AF-A0A1Q7BRR5-F1
#
_cell.length_a   1.000
_cell.length_b   1.000
_cell.length_c   1.000
_cell.angle_alpha   90.00
_cell.angle_beta   90.00
_cell.angle_gamma   90.00
#
_symmetry.space_group_name_H-M   'P 1'
#
loop_
_entity.id
_entity.type
_entity.pdbx_description
1 polymer ?
#
loop_
_entity_poly.entity_id
_entity_poly.type
_entity_poly.pdbx_seq_one_letter_code
_entity_poly.pdbx_strand_id
1 'polypeptide(L)'
;MDGDVGIGDGVRVVATPGHTPGHQSVLLDNAGGTVLVTGDLLVHAVQLLDPLMPYTHDMDRDAARDSRAALLRDLAARGDAVLATAHLGEPFVALGSPG
;
A
#
# COMPACT_ATOMS: atom_id res chain seq x y z
N MET A 1 11.51 8.50 9.82
CA MET A 1 11.17 7.51 10.85
C MET A 1 11.57 6.18 10.29
N ASP A 2 12.20 5.31 11.10
CA ASP A 2 12.59 3.98 10.65
C ASP A 2 11.53 2.99 11.10
N GLY A 3 10.96 2.25 10.15
CA GLY A 3 9.94 1.23 10.43
C GLY A 3 8.53 1.77 10.70
N ASP A 4 7.68 0.88 11.22
CA ASP A 4 6.27 1.15 11.49
C ASP A 4 6.09 1.99 12.76
N VAL A 5 5.21 2.99 12.70
CA VAL A 5 4.95 3.91 13.82
C VAL A 5 3.46 4.16 13.98
N GLY A 6 2.92 3.92 15.18
CA GLY A 6 1.57 4.34 15.53
C GLY A 6 1.53 5.84 15.82
N ILE A 7 0.56 6.56 15.25
CA ILE A 7 0.39 8.02 15.43
C ILE A 7 -0.83 8.36 16.31
N GLY A 8 -1.71 7.38 16.59
CA GLY A 8 -2.91 7.54 17.41
C GLY A 8 -4.18 7.33 16.58
N ASP A 9 -5.33 7.14 17.24
CA ASP A 9 -6.66 7.07 16.60
C ASP A 9 -6.79 6.07 15.43
N GLY A 10 -6.14 4.90 15.56
CA GLY A 10 -6.14 3.87 14.51
C GLY A 10 -5.23 4.17 13.32
N VAL A 11 -4.44 5.25 13.38
CA VAL A 11 -3.48 5.64 12.33
C VAL A 11 -2.11 5.04 12.62
N ARG A 12 -1.54 4.40 11.60
CA ARG A 12 -0.19 3.83 11.60
C ARG A 12 0.54 4.19 10.32
N VAL A 13 1.79 4.62 10.45
CA VAL A 13 2.73 4.66 9.33
C VAL A 13 3.34 3.28 9.18
N VAL A 14 3.34 2.74 7.96
CA VAL A 14 3.88 1.42 7.62
C VAL A 14 5.04 1.62 6.66
N ALA A 15 6.20 1.06 6.99
CA ALA A 15 7.36 1.14 6.12
C ALA A 15 7.11 0.31 4.85
N THR A 16 7.31 0.93 3.69
CA THR A 16 7.12 0.29 2.38
C THR A 16 8.27 0.67 1.45
N PRO A 17 9.53 0.31 1.82
CA PRO A 17 10.71 0.74 1.09
C PRO A 17 10.73 0.16 -0.33
N GLY A 18 11.41 0.87 -1.23
CA GLY A 18 11.67 0.41 -2.58
C GLY A 18 11.57 1.53 -3.60
N HIS A 19 10.42 2.21 -3.67
CA HIS A 19 10.28 3.40 -4.51
C HIS A 19 11.36 4.43 -4.14
N THR A 20 11.47 4.70 -2.84
CA THR A 20 12.67 5.27 -2.20
C THR A 20 13.02 4.45 -0.96
N PRO A 21 14.27 4.53 -0.43
CA PRO A 21 14.64 3.82 0.79
C PRO A 21 13.77 4.15 2.01
N GLY A 22 13.28 5.40 2.08
CA GLY A 22 12.43 5.88 3.18
C GLY A 22 10.94 5.93 2.83
N HIS A 23 10.49 5.24 1.78
CA HIS A 23 9.09 5.25 1.38
C HIS A 23 8.21 4.59 2.47
N GLN A 24 7.06 5.22 2.74
CA GLN A 24 6.10 4.78 3.75
C GLN A 24 4.68 4.95 3.24
N SER A 25 3.79 4.09 3.70
CA SER A 25 2.34 4.20 3.51
C SER A 25 1.66 4.52 4.84
N VAL A 26 0.42 4.99 4.82
CA VAL A 26 -0.36 5.26 6.04
C VAL A 26 -1.58 4.36 6.07
N LEU A 27 -1.69 3.54 7.11
CA LEU A 27 -2.84 2.70 7.38
C LEU A 27 -3.75 3.39 8.41
N LEU A 28 -5.03 3.46 8.10
CA LEU A 28 -6.09 3.90 9.00
C LEU A 28 -7.05 2.74 9.21
N ASP A 29 -7.13 2.27 10.46
CA ASP A 29 -8.09 1.26 10.90
C ASP A 29 -9.21 1.95 11.70
N ASN A 30 -10.47 1.80 11.29
CA ASN A 30 -11.62 2.29 12.07
C ASN A 30 -12.81 1.31 12.04
N ALA A 31 -13.91 1.65 12.72
CA ALA A 31 -15.10 0.78 12.79
C ALA A 31 -15.78 0.53 11.44
N GLY A 32 -15.52 1.35 10.43
CA GLY A 32 -16.06 1.25 9.07
C GLY A 32 -15.13 0.54 8.08
N GLY A 33 -13.95 0.07 8.50
CA GLY A 33 -13.02 -0.68 7.66
C GLY A 33 -11.59 -0.13 7.68
N THR A 34 -10.80 -0.59 6.71
CA THR A 34 -9.38 -0.23 6.57
C THR A 34 -9.17 0.69 5.37
N VAL A 35 -8.39 1.76 5.55
CA VAL A 35 -7.93 2.61 4.45
C VAL A 35 -6.41 2.63 4.41
N LEU A 36 -5.83 2.39 3.25
CA LEU A 36 -4.39 2.58 3.01
C LEU A 36 -4.15 3.79 2.10
N VAL A 37 -3.51 4.82 2.63
CA VAL A 37 -2.87 5.86 1.80
C VAL A 37 -1.57 5.30 1.27
N THR A 38 -1.56 5.01 -0.03
CA THR A 38 -0.53 4.17 -0.66
C THR A 38 0.81 4.89 -0.87
N GLY A 39 0.78 6.20 -1.13
CA GLY A 39 1.95 6.88 -1.71
C GLY A 39 2.30 6.26 -3.06
N ASP A 40 3.58 6.00 -3.28
CA ASP A 40 4.14 5.42 -4.50
C ASP A 40 4.37 3.90 -4.33
N LEU A 41 3.68 3.25 -3.39
CA LEU A 41 3.67 1.80 -3.23
C LEU A 41 3.33 1.10 -4.56
N LEU A 42 2.41 1.70 -5.31
CA LEU A 42 2.06 1.36 -6.69
C LEU A 42 1.75 2.65 -7.46
N VAL A 43 2.10 2.66 -8.73
CA VAL A 43 1.95 3.82 -9.63
C VAL A 43 1.14 3.50 -10.89
N HIS A 44 0.94 2.22 -11.20
CA HIS A 44 0.16 1.75 -12.33
C HIS A 44 -0.88 0.72 -11.88
N ALA A 45 -2.10 0.79 -12.41
CA ALA A 45 -3.19 -0.10 -12.01
C ALA A 45 -2.88 -1.59 -12.25
N VAL A 46 -2.03 -1.91 -13.23
CA VAL A 46 -1.56 -3.28 -13.46
C VAL A 46 -0.87 -3.89 -12.23
N GLN A 47 -0.28 -3.07 -11.36
CA GLN A 47 0.40 -3.52 -10.14
C GLN A 47 -0.59 -3.98 -9.04
N LEU A 48 -1.89 -3.70 -9.19
CA LEU A 48 -2.94 -4.32 -8.37
C LEU A 48 -3.25 -5.75 -8.83
N LEU A 49 -3.14 -6.02 -10.12
CA LEU A 49 -3.39 -7.33 -10.72
C LEU A 49 -2.15 -8.23 -10.64
N ASP A 50 -0.97 -7.63 -10.81
CA ASP A 50 0.33 -8.26 -10.68
C ASP A 50 1.24 -7.41 -9.79
N PRO A 51 1.21 -7.64 -8.45
CA PRO A 51 2.04 -6.91 -7.51
C PRO A 51 3.56 -7.00 -7.76
N LEU A 52 4.01 -8.00 -8.53
CA LEU A 52 5.43 -8.22 -8.83
C LEU A 52 5.90 -7.41 -10.05
N MET A 53 4.98 -6.78 -10.79
CA MET A 53 5.30 -5.94 -11.94
C MET A 53 6.23 -4.78 -11.51
N PRO A 54 7.46 -4.69 -12.07
CA PRO A 54 8.41 -3.65 -11.69
C PRO A 54 7.97 -2.29 -12.20
N TYR A 55 8.40 -1.24 -11.48
CA TYR A 55 8.37 0.12 -11.97
C TYR A 55 9.80 0.63 -12.18
N THR A 56 10.03 1.32 -13.29
CA THR A 56 11.39 1.71 -13.70
C THR A 56 12.04 2.73 -12.77
N HIS A 57 11.24 3.53 -12.07
CA HIS A 57 11.70 4.58 -11.18
C HIS A 57 11.74 4.15 -9.69
N ASP A 58 11.54 2.87 -9.40
CA ASP A 58 11.86 2.33 -8.07
C ASP A 58 13.39 2.35 -7.87
N MET A 59 13.86 2.94 -6.77
CA MET A 59 15.28 2.95 -6.39
C MET A 59 15.79 1.53 -6.03
N ASP A 60 14.93 0.71 -5.44
CA ASP A 60 15.13 -0.72 -5.21
C ASP A 60 13.86 -1.49 -5.63
N ARG A 61 13.94 -2.17 -6.77
CA ARG A 61 12.80 -2.86 -7.38
C ARG A 61 12.38 -4.09 -6.59
N ASP A 62 13.31 -4.78 -5.95
CA ASP A 62 13.00 -6.00 -5.22
C ASP A 62 12.33 -5.64 -3.89
N ALA A 63 12.86 -4.65 -3.18
CA ALA A 63 12.20 -4.09 -2.00
C ALA A 63 10.80 -3.52 -2.32
N ALA A 64 10.64 -2.83 -3.46
CA ALA A 64 9.34 -2.26 -3.86
C ALA A 64 8.30 -3.36 -4.12
N ARG A 65 8.71 -4.43 -4.82
CA ARG A 65 7.86 -5.61 -5.07
C ARG A 65 7.46 -6.29 -3.77
N ASP A 66 8.41 -6.53 -2.88
CA ASP A 66 8.16 -7.21 -1.61
C ASP A 66 7.21 -6.39 -0.73
N SER A 67 7.46 -5.07 -0.60
CA SER A 67 6.59 -4.14 0.13
C SER A 67 5.16 -4.14 -0.42
N ARG A 68 5.02 -4.04 -1.76
CA ARG A 68 3.70 -4.03 -2.42
C ARG A 68 2.96 -5.34 -2.24
N ALA A 69 3.63 -6.46 -2.51
CA ALA A 69 3.02 -7.78 -2.44
C ALA A 69 2.63 -8.15 -0.99
N ALA A 70 3.48 -7.83 -0.01
CA ALA A 70 3.17 -8.04 1.40
C ALA A 70 1.95 -7.22 1.83
N LEU A 71 1.97 -5.91 1.57
CA LEU A 71 0.91 -5.04 2.07
C LEU A 71 -0.45 -5.27 1.39
N LEU A 72 -0.47 -5.53 0.08
CA LEU A 72 -1.73 -5.87 -0.62
C LEU A 72 -2.31 -7.20 -0.14
N ARG A 73 -1.46 -8.21 0.12
CA ARG A 73 -1.89 -9.50 0.68
C ARG A 73 -2.44 -9.33 2.10
N ASP A 74 -1.76 -8.57 2.94
CA ASP A 74 -2.19 -8.30 4.31
C ASP A 74 -3.53 -7.56 4.34
N LEU A 75 -3.76 -6.62 3.42
CA LEU A 75 -5.03 -5.92 3.29
C LEU A 75 -6.15 -6.84 2.80
N ALA A 76 -5.89 -7.67 1.79
CA ALA A 76 -6.88 -8.63 1.29
C ALA A 76 -7.31 -9.63 2.37
N ALA A 77 -6.43 -9.97 3.32
CA ALA A 77 -6.76 -10.84 4.45
C ALA A 77 -7.60 -10.17 5.54
N ARG A 78 -7.69 -8.83 5.58
CA ARG A 78 -8.45 -8.06 6.58
C ARG A 78 -9.92 -7.87 6.24
N GLY A 79 -10.33 -8.20 5.01
CA GLY A 79 -11.69 -7.98 4.49
C GLY A 79 -11.78 -6.66 3.73
N ASP A 80 -12.81 -5.85 4.02
CA ASP A 80 -13.07 -4.60 3.29
C ASP A 80 -11.96 -3.56 3.52
N ALA A 81 -11.17 -3.33 2.49
CA ALA A 81 -10.10 -2.34 2.46
C ALA A 81 -10.24 -1.40 1.27
N VAL A 82 -9.87 -0.13 1.46
CA VAL A 82 -9.82 0.89 0.40
C VAL A 82 -8.39 1.40 0.27
N LEU A 83 -7.92 1.50 -0.96
CA LEU A 83 -6.66 2.13 -1.32
C LEU A 83 -6.92 3.57 -1.73
N ALA A 84 -6.36 4.54 -1.00
CA ALA A 84 -6.23 5.92 -1.45
C ALA A 84 -4.94 6.04 -2.29
N THR A 85 -5.09 6.23 -3.59
CA THR A 85 -3.98 6.12 -4.56
C THR A 85 -3.49 7.48 -5.06
N ALA A 86 -2.17 7.63 -5.20
CA ALA A 86 -1.57 8.88 -5.67
C ALA A 86 -1.57 9.01 -7.21
N HIS A 87 -1.53 7.88 -7.93
CA HIS A 87 -1.21 7.85 -9.35
C HIS A 87 -2.19 7.08 -10.23
N LEU A 88 -3.22 6.44 -9.66
CA LEU A 88 -4.24 5.79 -10.48
C LEU A 88 -5.28 6.82 -10.95
N GLY A 89 -6.03 6.46 -11.99
CA GLY A 89 -7.14 7.28 -12.48
C GLY A 89 -8.26 7.45 -11.46
N GLU A 90 -8.42 6.47 -10.55
CA GLU A 90 -9.38 6.52 -9.46
C GLU A 90 -8.69 6.84 -8.12
N PRO A 91 -9.16 7.86 -7.38
CA PRO A 91 -8.52 8.27 -6.13
C PRO A 91 -8.70 7.23 -5.02
N PHE A 92 -9.79 6.47 -5.05
CA PHE A 92 -10.11 5.43 -4.07
C PHE A 92 -10.49 4.13 -4.77
N VAL A 93 -9.77 3.05 -4.47
CA VAL A 93 -9.99 1.72 -5.06
C VAL A 93 -10.32 0.73 -3.95
N ALA A 94 -11.48 0.09 -4.02
CA ALA A 94 -11.83 -0.98 -3.10
C ALA A 94 -11.01 -2.24 -3.43
N LEU A 95 -10.34 -2.81 -2.42
CA LEU A 95 -9.81 -4.17 -2.46
C LEU A 95 -10.95 -5.09 -2.01
N GLY A 96 -11.58 -5.76 -2.97
CA GLY A 96 -12.62 -6.73 -2.66
C GLY A 96 -12.05 -7.93 -1.89
N SER A 97 -12.90 -8.55 -1.05
CA SER A 97 -12.59 -9.88 -0.52
C SER A 97 -12.37 -10.86 -1.68
N PRO A 98 -11.38 -11.77 -1.62
CA PRO A 98 -11.35 -12.89 -2.55
C PRO A 98 -12.68 -13.65 -2.38
N GLY A 99 -13.42 -13.78 -3.49
CA GLY A 99 -14.63 -14.61 -3.53
C GLY A 99 -14.31 -16.08 -3.31
#